data_AF-A0AB74EXH7-F1
#
_entry.id   AF-A0AB74EXH7-F1
#
_cell.length_a   1.000
_cell.length_b   1.000
_cell.length_c   1.000
_cell.angle_alpha   90.00
_cell.angle_beta   90.00
_cell.angle_gamma   90.00
#
_symmetry.space_group_name_H-M   'P 1'
#
loop_
_entity.id
_entity.type
_entity.pdbx_description
1 polymer ?
#
loop_
_entity_poly.entity_id
_entity_poly.type
_entity_poly.pdbx_seq_one_letter_code
_entity_poly.pdbx_strand_id
1 'polypeptide(L)'
;EEVKNLTTVDGETVPLYAQWRANKYSIQFDGNTADGGSMTDQAMTYDTAVNLTANGYTKTGYTFTGWNTQANGGGTAYTDGENVKNLTTADGETVPLYAQWRANKYSIQFEGNTADGGSMADQAMTYDEAASLERNSYTKTGYTFTGWNTQADGGGTAYGDGEEVKNLTIVDGEVVKLYAQWRLRTPSIVTSQSIGKHGDTITLTGEDFEPNAEVIFTLHSMPKEIGKAPADTDGKVTLTFQVPFDTEEGDHQLRADNGIHSAQTGLKVLKTAKADSEKIDNNTNGTPVGTGIQSHGYIPLVLVLVLCGITFGVLLRRNKLK
;
A
#
# COMPACT_ATOMS: atom_id res chain seq x y z
N GLU A 1 -50.41 -31.81 55.49
CA GLU A 1 -50.55 -32.91 56.47
C GLU A 1 -50.97 -32.32 57.81
N GLU A 2 -51.78 -33.03 58.59
CA GLU A 2 -52.06 -32.64 59.98
C GLU A 2 -51.04 -33.28 60.91
N VAL A 3 -50.43 -32.48 61.78
CA VAL A 3 -49.50 -32.94 62.83
C VAL A 3 -50.27 -33.02 64.15
N LYS A 4 -50.21 -34.16 64.86
CA LYS A 4 -50.86 -34.37 66.16
C LYS A 4 -49.90 -35.04 67.15
N ASN A 5 -50.10 -34.81 68.45
CA ASN A 5 -49.38 -35.43 69.57
C ASN A 5 -47.86 -35.24 69.54
N LEU A 6 -47.38 -34.00 69.37
CA LEU A 6 -45.94 -33.69 69.39
C LEU A 6 -45.30 -33.88 70.78
N THR A 7 -46.09 -33.80 71.85
CA THR A 7 -45.68 -34.14 73.22
C THR A 7 -46.88 -34.73 73.99
N THR A 8 -46.58 -35.55 75.01
CA THR A 8 -47.53 -36.09 76.00
C THR A 8 -47.58 -35.29 77.31
N VAL A 9 -46.78 -34.22 77.45
CA VAL A 9 -46.67 -33.41 78.68
C VAL A 9 -47.38 -32.07 78.50
N ASP A 10 -48.30 -31.78 79.41
CA ASP A 10 -49.04 -30.51 79.41
C ASP A 10 -48.09 -29.32 79.67
N GLY A 11 -48.14 -28.32 78.78
CA GLY A 11 -47.26 -27.14 78.83
C GLY A 11 -45.83 -27.33 78.31
N GLU A 12 -45.47 -28.50 77.78
CA GLU A 12 -44.12 -28.73 77.24
C GLU A 12 -43.91 -28.00 75.89
N THR A 13 -42.75 -27.36 75.75
CA THR A 13 -42.32 -26.71 74.49
C THR A 13 -41.55 -27.71 73.65
N VAL A 14 -42.05 -28.01 72.44
CA VAL A 14 -41.35 -28.86 71.47
C VAL A 14 -40.59 -27.97 70.48
N PRO A 15 -39.24 -27.93 70.51
CA PRO A 15 -38.48 -27.18 69.53
C PRO A 15 -38.55 -27.89 68.18
N LEU A 16 -39.04 -27.19 67.17
CA LEU A 16 -38.99 -27.62 65.77
C LEU A 16 -37.85 -26.90 65.06
N TYR A 17 -37.13 -27.62 64.20
CA TYR A 17 -36.03 -27.09 63.42
C TYR A 17 -36.41 -27.07 61.94
N ALA A 18 -36.18 -25.95 61.28
CA ALA A 18 -36.31 -25.86 59.84
C ALA A 18 -35.21 -26.68 59.15
N GLN A 19 -35.56 -27.36 58.07
CA GLN A 19 -34.62 -28.02 57.17
C GLN A 19 -34.59 -27.25 55.85
N TRP A 20 -33.38 -26.95 55.38
CA TRP A 20 -33.15 -26.22 54.14
C TRP A 20 -32.45 -27.11 53.12
N ARG A 21 -32.81 -26.94 51.86
CA ARG A 21 -32.08 -27.49 50.72
C ARG A 21 -31.43 -26.31 49.98
N ALA A 22 -30.21 -26.50 49.48
CA ALA A 22 -29.57 -25.51 48.62
C ALA A 22 -30.40 -25.28 47.34
N ASN A 23 -30.53 -24.02 46.95
CA ASN A 23 -31.14 -23.64 45.69
C ASN A 23 -30.24 -24.12 44.53
N LYS A 24 -30.85 -24.52 43.43
CA LYS A 24 -30.17 -24.91 42.19
C LYS A 24 -30.50 -23.89 41.12
N TYR A 25 -29.51 -23.52 40.32
CA TYR A 25 -29.68 -22.57 39.21
C TYR A 25 -28.72 -22.93 38.08
N SER A 26 -28.84 -22.28 36.93
CA SER A 26 -27.90 -22.44 35.82
C SER A 26 -27.30 -21.10 35.39
N ILE A 27 -26.11 -21.17 34.80
CA ILE A 27 -25.53 -20.10 34.01
C ILE A 27 -25.77 -20.43 32.56
N GLN A 28 -26.37 -19.50 31.82
CA GLN A 28 -26.46 -19.57 30.36
C GLN A 28 -25.41 -18.64 29.78
N PHE A 29 -24.52 -19.20 28.97
CA PHE A 29 -23.52 -18.43 28.26
C PHE A 29 -24.10 -17.97 26.92
N ASP A 30 -23.99 -16.68 26.65
CA ASP A 30 -24.43 -16.04 25.40
C ASP A 30 -23.20 -15.46 24.70
N GLY A 31 -22.94 -15.90 23.46
CA GLY A 31 -21.82 -15.42 22.65
C GLY A 31 -21.91 -13.93 22.28
N ASN A 32 -23.05 -13.29 22.57
CA ASN A 32 -23.37 -11.90 22.27
C ASN A 32 -23.25 -11.63 20.77
N THR A 33 -22.20 -10.91 20.35
CA THR A 33 -21.93 -10.62 18.94
C THR A 33 -20.95 -11.62 18.29
N ALA A 34 -20.71 -12.77 18.92
CA ALA A 34 -19.91 -13.86 18.35
C ALA A 34 -20.43 -14.28 16.97
N ASP A 35 -19.52 -14.69 16.10
CA ASP A 35 -19.82 -15.18 14.74
C ASP A 35 -19.67 -16.70 14.61
N GLY A 36 -19.26 -17.38 15.69
CA GLY A 36 -19.15 -18.83 15.74
C GLY A 36 -19.04 -19.39 17.16
N GLY A 37 -19.15 -20.71 17.26
CA GLY A 37 -19.06 -21.45 18.51
C GLY A 37 -20.37 -21.57 19.30
N SER A 38 -20.30 -22.26 20.42
CA SER A 38 -21.44 -22.53 21.30
C SER A 38 -20.97 -23.01 22.67
N MET A 39 -21.80 -22.84 23.69
CA MET A 39 -21.57 -23.40 25.02
C MET A 39 -22.85 -24.03 25.57
N THR A 40 -22.68 -25.03 26.42
CA THR A 40 -23.80 -25.62 27.19
C THR A 40 -24.02 -24.83 28.47
N ASP A 41 -25.27 -24.77 28.93
CA ASP A 41 -25.59 -24.21 30.24
C ASP A 41 -24.83 -24.93 31.35
N GLN A 42 -24.32 -24.17 32.31
CA GLN A 42 -23.56 -24.68 33.45
C GLN A 42 -24.44 -24.71 34.69
N ALA A 43 -24.69 -25.91 35.21
CA ALA A 43 -25.46 -26.10 36.43
C ALA A 43 -24.66 -25.64 37.66
N MET A 44 -25.34 -24.95 38.57
CA MET A 44 -24.78 -24.41 39.81
C MET A 44 -25.64 -24.82 41.01
N THR A 45 -24.98 -24.98 42.17
CA THR A 45 -25.64 -25.21 43.45
C THR A 45 -25.26 -24.10 44.41
N TYR A 46 -26.26 -23.52 45.07
CA TYR A 46 -26.03 -22.46 46.06
C TYR A 46 -25.05 -22.94 47.13
N ASP A 47 -24.19 -22.03 47.55
CA ASP A 47 -23.03 -22.22 48.42
C ASP A 47 -21.87 -23.08 47.92
N THR A 48 -21.94 -23.59 46.69
CA THR A 48 -20.83 -24.29 46.03
C THR A 48 -20.15 -23.38 45.03
N ALA A 49 -18.84 -23.20 45.18
CA ALA A 49 -18.02 -22.43 44.23
C ALA A 49 -17.55 -23.33 43.08
N VAL A 50 -17.64 -22.84 41.84
CA VAL A 50 -17.25 -23.58 40.63
C VAL A 50 -16.59 -22.61 39.66
N ASN A 51 -15.58 -23.07 38.91
CA ASN A 51 -15.00 -22.29 37.83
C ASN A 51 -15.99 -22.21 36.65
N LEU A 52 -16.10 -21.05 36.03
CA LEU A 52 -16.81 -20.92 34.76
C LEU A 52 -16.21 -21.87 33.71
N THR A 53 -17.06 -22.43 32.86
CA THR A 53 -16.61 -23.19 31.70
C THR A 53 -15.87 -22.25 30.76
N ALA A 54 -14.72 -22.69 30.25
CA ALA A 54 -13.91 -21.90 29.33
C ALA A 54 -14.72 -21.51 28.09
N ASN A 55 -14.49 -20.29 27.58
CA ASN A 55 -15.22 -19.76 26.44
C ASN A 55 -15.14 -20.69 25.21
N GLY A 56 -16.30 -21.02 24.66
CA GLY A 56 -16.47 -21.82 23.43
C GLY A 56 -16.86 -21.00 22.20
N TYR A 57 -16.98 -19.67 22.31
CA TYR A 57 -17.33 -18.78 21.21
C TYR A 57 -16.10 -18.19 20.52
N THR A 58 -16.28 -17.80 19.26
CA THR A 58 -15.28 -17.09 18.45
C THR A 58 -15.88 -15.83 17.84
N LYS A 59 -15.03 -14.84 17.60
CA LYS A 59 -15.37 -13.64 16.85
C LYS A 59 -14.19 -13.19 15.99
N THR A 60 -14.33 -13.23 14.68
CA THR A 60 -13.25 -12.95 13.71
C THR A 60 -12.72 -11.53 13.87
N GLY A 61 -11.43 -11.37 14.12
CA GLY A 61 -10.78 -10.06 14.31
C GLY A 61 -11.02 -9.42 15.68
N TYR A 62 -11.58 -10.16 16.64
CA TYR A 62 -11.80 -9.72 18.00
C TYR A 62 -11.22 -10.70 19.01
N THR A 63 -10.84 -10.18 20.18
CA THR A 63 -10.35 -10.95 21.32
C THR A 63 -11.42 -11.00 22.39
N PHE A 64 -11.73 -12.20 22.88
CA PHE A 64 -12.60 -12.40 24.04
C PHE A 64 -11.96 -11.76 25.28
N THR A 65 -12.67 -10.86 25.95
CA THR A 65 -12.16 -10.16 27.15
C THR A 65 -12.73 -10.70 28.46
N GLY A 66 -13.79 -11.50 28.40
CA GLY A 66 -14.49 -12.02 29.56
C GLY A 66 -16.01 -12.03 29.38
N TRP A 67 -16.70 -12.39 30.44
CA TRP A 67 -18.16 -12.45 30.55
C TRP A 67 -18.69 -11.21 31.26
N ASN A 68 -19.95 -10.83 30.99
CA ASN A 68 -20.63 -9.78 31.74
C ASN A 68 -22.11 -10.15 31.96
N THR A 69 -22.71 -9.75 33.09
CA THR A 69 -24.15 -9.97 33.35
C THR A 69 -25.07 -9.14 32.46
N GLN A 70 -24.54 -8.17 31.72
CA GLN A 70 -25.28 -7.38 30.74
C GLN A 70 -24.58 -7.42 29.38
N ALA A 71 -25.36 -7.54 28.29
CA ALA A 71 -24.84 -7.65 26.93
C ALA A 71 -23.97 -6.45 26.50
N ASN A 72 -24.25 -5.25 27.04
CA ASN A 72 -23.52 -4.02 26.78
C ASN A 72 -22.25 -3.84 27.64
N GLY A 73 -21.92 -4.80 28.51
CA GLY A 73 -20.75 -4.73 29.40
C GLY A 73 -20.91 -3.87 30.65
N GLY A 74 -22.11 -3.29 30.90
CA GLY A 74 -22.37 -2.41 32.04
C GLY A 74 -22.64 -3.12 33.38
N GLY A 75 -22.74 -4.45 33.36
CA GLY A 75 -22.99 -5.27 34.54
C GLY A 75 -21.70 -5.73 35.23
N THR A 76 -21.81 -6.82 35.98
CA THR A 76 -20.68 -7.45 36.67
C THR A 76 -19.86 -8.25 35.68
N ALA A 77 -18.56 -7.99 35.62
CA ALA A 77 -17.62 -8.68 34.74
C ALA A 77 -17.01 -9.91 35.43
N TYR A 78 -16.76 -10.96 34.64
CA TYR A 78 -16.04 -12.15 35.05
C TYR A 78 -15.00 -12.51 33.99
N THR A 79 -13.82 -12.95 34.43
CA THR A 79 -12.76 -13.47 33.57
C THR A 79 -13.08 -14.89 33.08
N ASP A 80 -12.39 -15.34 32.03
CA ASP A 80 -12.58 -16.71 31.55
C ASP A 80 -12.11 -17.72 32.60
N GLY A 81 -12.92 -18.73 32.89
CA GLY A 81 -12.60 -19.72 33.92
C GLY A 81 -12.67 -19.21 35.37
N GLU A 82 -13.22 -18.01 35.62
CA GLU A 82 -13.28 -17.43 36.96
C GLU A 82 -14.02 -18.34 37.95
N ASN A 83 -13.52 -18.41 39.20
CA ASN A 83 -14.19 -19.12 40.27
C ASN A 83 -15.35 -18.28 40.81
N VAL A 84 -16.59 -18.72 40.57
CA VAL A 84 -17.81 -17.99 40.92
C VAL A 84 -18.66 -18.77 41.91
N LYS A 85 -19.47 -18.04 42.69
CA LYS A 85 -20.36 -18.59 43.70
C LYS A 85 -21.58 -17.68 43.88
N ASN A 86 -22.76 -18.27 44.09
CA ASN A 86 -24.01 -17.59 44.47
C ASN A 86 -24.41 -16.42 43.54
N LEU A 87 -24.43 -16.64 42.22
CA LEU A 87 -24.81 -15.63 41.22
C LEU A 87 -26.29 -15.21 41.28
N THR A 88 -27.14 -16.07 41.83
CA THR A 88 -28.54 -15.76 42.16
C THR A 88 -28.94 -16.47 43.46
N THR A 89 -29.95 -15.93 44.13
CA THR A 89 -30.62 -16.52 45.30
C THR A 89 -31.91 -17.26 44.94
N ALA A 90 -32.40 -17.19 43.70
CA ALA A 90 -33.64 -17.86 43.30
C ALA A 90 -33.42 -19.33 42.89
N ASP A 91 -34.30 -20.22 43.35
CA ASP A 91 -34.29 -21.64 42.95
C ASP A 91 -34.87 -21.78 41.52
N GLY A 92 -34.13 -22.43 40.63
CA GLY A 92 -34.48 -22.69 39.24
C GLY A 92 -34.18 -21.56 38.26
N GLU A 93 -33.55 -20.46 38.67
CA GLU A 93 -33.23 -19.34 37.77
C GLU A 93 -32.07 -19.67 36.81
N THR A 94 -32.08 -19.01 35.65
CA THR A 94 -30.99 -19.03 34.67
C THR A 94 -30.36 -17.64 34.60
N VAL A 95 -29.08 -17.55 34.95
CA VAL A 95 -28.30 -16.31 34.93
C VAL A 95 -27.59 -16.19 33.58
N PRO A 96 -27.91 -15.19 32.73
CA PRO A 96 -27.19 -15.00 31.48
C PRO A 96 -25.84 -14.33 31.71
N LEU A 97 -24.80 -14.86 31.07
CA LEU A 97 -23.49 -14.24 30.96
C LEU A 97 -23.16 -14.00 29.49
N TYR A 98 -22.95 -12.75 29.13
CA TYR A 98 -22.71 -12.30 27.76
C TYR A 98 -21.22 -12.11 27.50
N ALA A 99 -20.72 -12.74 26.45
CA ALA A 99 -19.35 -12.58 26.00
C ALA A 99 -19.06 -11.12 25.63
N GLN A 100 -17.92 -10.61 26.09
CA GLN A 100 -17.40 -9.30 25.76
C GLN A 100 -16.19 -9.44 24.85
N TRP A 101 -16.12 -8.56 23.85
CA TRP A 101 -15.16 -8.64 22.75
C TRP A 101 -14.48 -7.29 22.55
N ARG A 102 -13.17 -7.29 22.34
CA ARG A 102 -12.39 -6.12 21.96
C ARG A 102 -11.85 -6.31 20.54
N ALA A 103 -11.96 -5.29 19.69
CA ALA A 103 -11.34 -5.32 18.37
C ALA A 103 -9.82 -5.54 18.50
N ASN A 104 -9.26 -6.40 17.66
CA ASN A 104 -7.84 -6.68 17.66
C ASN A 104 -7.06 -5.45 17.18
N LYS A 105 -5.90 -5.22 17.78
CA LYS A 105 -4.98 -4.14 17.41
C LYS A 105 -3.77 -4.75 16.73
N TYR A 106 -3.30 -4.12 15.66
CA TYR A 106 -2.12 -4.56 14.91
C TYR A 106 -1.35 -3.34 14.41
N SER A 107 -0.17 -3.54 13.84
CA SER A 107 0.58 -2.47 13.18
C SER A 107 0.97 -2.85 11.76
N ILE A 108 1.17 -1.83 10.94
CA ILE A 108 1.78 -1.93 9.63
C ILE A 108 3.22 -1.45 9.76
N GLN A 109 4.16 -2.31 9.39
CA GLN A 109 5.58 -1.96 9.27
C GLN A 109 5.91 -1.74 7.79
N PHE A 110 6.28 -0.52 7.46
CA PHE A 110 6.69 -0.13 6.11
C PHE A 110 8.18 -0.42 5.90
N GLU A 111 8.47 -1.34 5.00
CA GLU A 111 9.83 -1.75 4.64
C GLU A 111 10.21 -1.09 3.31
N GLY A 112 11.28 -0.29 3.30
CA GLY A 112 11.79 0.36 2.07
C GLY A 112 12.26 -0.63 0.99
N ASN A 113 12.34 -1.93 1.32
CA ASN A 113 12.82 -3.00 0.45
C ASN A 113 14.25 -2.69 -0.04
N THR A 114 14.46 -2.45 -1.34
CA THR A 114 15.76 -2.06 -1.91
C THR A 114 15.99 -0.54 -1.92
N ALA A 115 15.27 0.23 -1.09
CA ALA A 115 15.48 1.67 -0.95
C ALA A 115 16.91 1.97 -0.48
N ASP A 116 17.42 3.13 -0.87
CA ASP A 116 18.75 3.62 -0.49
C ASP A 116 18.69 4.85 0.44
N GLY A 117 17.48 5.31 0.78
CA GLY A 117 17.25 6.38 1.74
C GLY A 117 15.83 6.43 2.29
N GLY A 118 15.65 7.20 3.37
CA GLY A 118 14.37 7.40 4.06
C GLY A 118 14.06 6.35 5.14
N SER A 119 12.96 6.58 5.86
CA SER A 119 12.44 5.71 6.92
C SER A 119 11.00 6.07 7.23
N MET A 120 10.19 5.08 7.61
CA MET A 120 8.82 5.29 8.07
C MET A 120 8.63 4.69 9.46
N ALA A 121 7.70 5.28 10.23
CA ALA A 121 7.29 4.70 11.51
C ALA A 121 6.27 3.57 11.28
N ASP A 122 6.11 2.70 12.27
CA ASP A 122 5.04 1.71 12.25
C ASP A 122 3.68 2.42 12.44
N GLN A 123 2.71 2.08 11.59
CA GLN A 123 1.36 2.64 11.65
C GLN A 123 0.44 1.71 12.45
N ALA A 124 -0.11 2.21 13.55
CA ALA A 124 -1.06 1.45 14.37
C ALA A 124 -2.44 1.36 13.70
N MET A 125 -3.06 0.18 13.79
CA MET A 125 -4.36 -0.11 13.20
C MET A 125 -5.26 -0.83 14.21
N THR A 126 -6.57 -0.60 14.09
CA THR A 126 -7.60 -1.32 14.83
C THR A 126 -8.45 -2.12 13.85
N TYR A 127 -8.77 -3.36 14.18
CA TYR A 127 -9.71 -4.16 13.40
C TYR A 127 -11.08 -3.46 13.34
N ASP A 128 -11.71 -3.54 12.18
CA ASP A 128 -12.93 -2.85 11.78
C ASP A 128 -12.88 -1.32 11.64
N GLU A 129 -11.73 -0.69 11.85
CA GLU A 129 -11.49 0.72 11.54
C GLU A 129 -10.69 0.85 10.23
N ALA A 130 -11.17 1.70 9.31
CA ALA A 130 -10.45 2.01 8.08
C ALA A 130 -9.48 3.17 8.33
N ALA A 131 -8.31 3.13 7.70
CA ALA A 131 -7.35 4.24 7.71
C ALA A 131 -6.54 4.28 6.42
N SER A 132 -6.14 5.48 6.00
CA SER A 132 -5.18 5.66 4.90
C SER A 132 -3.79 5.24 5.34
N LEU A 133 -3.06 4.53 4.47
CA LEU A 133 -1.64 4.27 4.64
C LEU A 133 -0.87 5.59 4.74
N GLU A 134 0.16 5.64 5.59
CA GLU A 134 1.09 6.76 5.57
C GLU A 134 1.78 6.87 4.21
N ARG A 135 2.01 8.12 3.76
CA ARG A 135 2.64 8.36 2.46
C ARG A 135 4.11 7.97 2.50
N ASN A 136 4.57 7.34 1.43
CA ASN A 136 5.96 6.89 1.30
C ASN A 136 6.96 8.03 1.55
N SER A 137 7.92 7.78 2.45
CA SER A 137 9.07 8.65 2.70
C SER A 137 10.40 8.02 2.26
N TYR A 138 10.39 6.79 1.74
CA TYR A 138 11.58 6.14 1.20
C TYR A 138 11.95 6.72 -0.16
N THR A 139 13.25 6.68 -0.45
CA THR A 139 13.81 7.04 -1.75
C THR A 139 14.63 5.89 -2.31
N LYS A 140 14.68 5.79 -3.64
CA LYS A 140 15.58 4.89 -4.35
C LYS A 140 16.12 5.57 -5.60
N THR A 141 17.42 5.84 -5.62
CA THR A 141 18.09 6.54 -6.73
C THR A 141 17.87 5.80 -8.03
N GLY A 142 17.36 6.50 -9.06
CA GLY A 142 17.08 5.93 -10.37
C GLY A 142 15.77 5.15 -10.50
N TYR A 143 14.93 5.13 -9.46
CA TYR A 143 13.66 4.40 -9.47
C TYR A 143 12.48 5.32 -9.13
N THR A 144 11.29 4.87 -9.50
CA THR A 144 10.00 5.44 -9.12
C THR A 144 9.30 4.48 -8.17
N PHE A 145 8.82 4.99 -7.03
CA PHE A 145 7.96 4.22 -6.14
C PHE A 145 6.63 3.92 -6.85
N THR A 146 6.24 2.65 -6.89
CA THR A 146 4.99 2.22 -7.56
C THR A 146 3.88 1.82 -6.61
N GLY A 147 4.18 1.69 -5.32
CA GLY A 147 3.24 1.24 -4.30
C GLY A 147 3.88 0.27 -3.30
N TRP A 148 3.05 -0.24 -2.42
CA TRP A 148 3.37 -1.21 -1.39
C TRP A 148 2.94 -2.62 -1.82
N ASN A 149 3.60 -3.66 -1.30
CA ASN A 149 3.17 -5.04 -1.48
C ASN A 149 3.37 -5.87 -0.20
N THR A 150 2.53 -6.85 0.07
CA THR A 150 2.71 -7.74 1.24
C THR A 150 3.90 -8.69 1.12
N GLN A 151 4.52 -8.80 -0.06
CA GLN A 151 5.73 -9.57 -0.32
C GLN A 151 6.80 -8.69 -0.95
N ALA A 152 8.06 -8.90 -0.55
CA ALA A 152 9.19 -8.10 -1.02
C ALA A 152 9.43 -8.21 -2.54
N ASP A 153 9.09 -9.34 -3.14
CA ASP A 153 9.23 -9.63 -4.57
C ASP A 153 8.03 -9.13 -5.42
N GLY A 154 7.01 -8.54 -4.79
CA GLY A 154 5.82 -8.05 -5.45
C GLY A 154 4.75 -9.11 -5.76
N GLY A 155 4.94 -10.37 -5.33
CA GLY A 155 4.01 -11.47 -5.58
C GLY A 155 2.74 -11.46 -4.71
N GLY A 156 2.70 -10.59 -3.69
CA GLY A 156 1.59 -10.47 -2.75
C GLY A 156 0.53 -9.47 -3.18
N THR A 157 -0.26 -8.99 -2.22
CA THR A 157 -1.30 -7.97 -2.44
C THR A 157 -0.66 -6.59 -2.56
N ALA A 158 -1.00 -5.86 -3.62
CA ALA A 158 -0.49 -4.51 -3.86
C ALA A 158 -1.42 -3.44 -3.25
N TYR A 159 -0.82 -2.36 -2.76
CA TYR A 159 -1.52 -1.17 -2.26
C TYR A 159 -0.86 0.11 -2.80
N GLY A 160 -1.66 1.13 -3.11
CA GLY A 160 -1.20 2.44 -3.54
C GLY A 160 -0.63 3.29 -2.39
N ASP A 161 0.06 4.38 -2.77
CA ASP A 161 0.52 5.38 -1.81
C ASP A 161 -0.68 6.13 -1.21
N GLY A 162 -0.84 6.08 0.12
CA GLY A 162 -1.97 6.72 0.79
C GLY A 162 -3.32 5.99 0.64
N GLU A 163 -3.33 4.74 0.18
CA GLU A 163 -4.57 3.96 0.01
C GLU A 163 -5.30 3.76 1.35
N GLU A 164 -6.63 3.88 1.35
CA GLU A 164 -7.46 3.52 2.50
C GLU A 164 -7.56 1.99 2.62
N VAL A 165 -7.07 1.46 3.74
CA VAL A 165 -7.05 0.03 4.04
C VAL A 165 -7.82 -0.28 5.32
N LYS A 166 -8.26 -1.53 5.43
CA LYS A 166 -8.99 -2.05 6.59
C LYS A 166 -8.74 -3.56 6.73
N ASN A 167 -8.65 -4.04 7.97
CA ASN A 167 -8.58 -5.47 8.33
C ASN A 167 -7.46 -6.26 7.62
N LEU A 168 -6.22 -5.76 7.63
CA LEU A 168 -5.08 -6.44 7.00
C LEU A 168 -4.67 -7.74 7.71
N THR A 169 -5.04 -7.89 8.98
CA THR A 169 -4.91 -9.14 9.73
C THR A 169 -6.06 -9.29 10.73
N ILE A 170 -6.34 -10.53 11.11
CA ILE A 170 -7.26 -10.90 12.19
C ILE A 170 -6.54 -11.17 13.52
N VAL A 171 -5.20 -11.16 13.55
CA VAL A 171 -4.39 -11.56 14.72
C VAL A 171 -4.08 -10.35 15.61
N ASP A 172 -4.40 -10.45 16.90
CA ASP A 172 -4.09 -9.40 17.88
C ASP A 172 -2.58 -9.29 18.10
N GLY A 173 -2.05 -8.08 17.96
CA GLY A 173 -0.64 -7.75 18.11
C GLY A 173 0.26 -8.10 16.93
N GLU A 174 -0.29 -8.54 15.79
CA GLU A 174 0.54 -8.86 14.62
C GLU A 174 1.13 -7.59 13.98
N VAL A 175 2.33 -7.73 13.40
CA VAL A 175 2.98 -6.71 12.58
C VAL A 175 2.88 -7.13 11.12
N VAL A 176 2.04 -6.45 10.35
CA VAL A 176 1.88 -6.66 8.91
C VAL A 176 2.98 -5.89 8.18
N LYS A 177 3.81 -6.56 7.39
CA LYS A 177 4.86 -5.91 6.61
C LYS A 177 4.36 -5.52 5.22
N LEU A 178 4.62 -4.27 4.85
CA LEU A 178 4.41 -3.75 3.50
C LEU A 178 5.74 -3.31 2.91
N TYR A 179 6.10 -3.88 1.77
CA TYR A 179 7.37 -3.66 1.09
C TYR A 179 7.20 -2.70 -0.08
N ALA A 180 8.03 -1.65 -0.11
CA ALA A 180 8.06 -0.71 -1.21
C ALA A 180 8.44 -1.40 -2.51
N GLN A 181 7.67 -1.13 -3.56
CA GLN A 181 7.90 -1.60 -4.92
C GLN A 181 8.42 -0.45 -5.78
N TRP A 182 9.39 -0.78 -6.62
CA TRP A 182 10.19 0.20 -7.35
C TRP A 182 10.28 -0.17 -8.83
N ARG A 183 9.96 0.78 -9.71
CA ARG A 183 10.19 0.68 -11.16
C ARG A 183 11.43 1.47 -11.55
N LEU A 184 12.32 0.87 -12.36
CA LEU A 184 13.46 1.60 -12.93
C LEU A 184 12.95 2.76 -13.79
N ARG A 185 13.52 3.94 -13.63
CA ARG A 185 13.21 5.08 -14.50
C ARG A 185 13.80 4.83 -15.88
N THR A 186 13.01 5.14 -16.91
CA THR A 186 13.44 5.09 -18.31
C THR A 186 13.09 6.42 -18.96
N PRO A 187 13.90 7.48 -18.72
CA PRO A 187 13.59 8.79 -19.24
C PRO A 187 13.51 8.78 -20.76
N SER A 188 12.61 9.61 -21.29
CA SER A 188 12.46 9.81 -22.73
C SER A 188 12.40 11.30 -23.03
N ILE A 189 12.79 11.67 -24.25
CA ILE A 189 12.62 13.05 -24.75
C ILE A 189 12.06 13.04 -26.17
N VAL A 190 11.26 14.05 -26.46
CA VAL A 190 10.69 14.32 -27.79
C VAL A 190 10.87 15.79 -28.16
N THR A 191 10.98 16.08 -29.45
CA THR A 191 11.03 17.43 -30.01
C THR A 191 9.66 17.82 -30.57
N SER A 192 9.31 19.11 -30.49
CA SER A 192 8.12 19.68 -31.15
C SER A 192 8.11 19.45 -32.67
N GLN A 193 9.29 19.34 -33.28
CA GLN A 193 9.49 19.01 -34.69
C GLN A 193 10.79 18.23 -34.87
N SER A 194 10.78 17.20 -35.71
CA SER A 194 11.95 16.34 -35.99
C SER A 194 12.89 16.92 -37.06
N ILE A 195 12.50 18.04 -37.68
CA ILE A 195 13.26 18.75 -38.71
C ILE A 195 13.25 20.24 -38.36
N GLY A 196 14.41 20.90 -38.38
CA GLY A 196 14.53 22.34 -38.13
C GLY A 196 15.57 22.98 -39.04
N LYS A 197 15.49 24.30 -39.20
CA LYS A 197 16.51 25.15 -39.81
C LYS A 197 17.21 25.96 -38.73
N HIS A 198 18.36 26.54 -39.05
CA HIS A 198 19.01 27.47 -38.13
C HIS A 198 18.09 28.63 -37.76
N GLY A 199 18.03 28.94 -36.47
CA GLY A 199 17.12 29.96 -35.94
C GLY A 199 15.66 29.50 -35.77
N ASP A 200 15.32 28.25 -36.08
CA ASP A 200 14.02 27.69 -35.71
C ASP A 200 13.97 27.46 -34.20
N THR A 201 12.79 27.69 -33.62
CA THR A 201 12.50 27.42 -32.21
C THR A 201 12.06 25.97 -32.05
N ILE A 202 12.83 25.19 -31.30
CA ILE A 202 12.52 23.79 -30.99
C ILE A 202 12.21 23.68 -29.49
N THR A 203 11.10 23.02 -29.17
CA THR A 203 10.77 22.66 -27.79
C THR A 203 11.06 21.18 -27.59
N LEU A 204 11.83 20.87 -26.55
CA LEU A 204 12.08 19.53 -26.05
C LEU A 204 11.19 19.28 -24.84
N THR A 205 10.50 18.16 -24.83
CA THR A 205 9.74 17.67 -23.69
C THR A 205 10.29 16.32 -23.28
N GLY A 206 10.63 16.18 -22.00
CA GLY A 206 11.08 14.93 -21.41
C GLY A 206 10.13 14.42 -20.33
N GLU A 207 10.12 13.10 -20.14
CA GLU A 207 9.30 12.41 -19.13
C GLU A 207 10.13 11.36 -18.38
N ASP A 208 9.65 10.97 -17.19
CA ASP A 208 10.21 9.94 -16.29
C ASP A 208 11.62 10.24 -15.74
N PHE A 209 12.08 11.49 -15.81
CA PHE A 209 13.29 11.94 -15.11
C PHE A 209 13.09 11.99 -13.60
N GLU A 210 14.19 12.02 -12.84
CA GLU A 210 14.18 12.21 -11.40
C GLU A 210 13.49 13.54 -11.02
N PRO A 211 12.48 13.54 -10.13
CA PRO A 211 11.77 14.74 -9.73
C PRO A 211 12.71 15.82 -9.18
N ASN A 212 12.51 17.07 -9.62
CA ASN A 212 13.32 18.23 -9.26
C ASN A 212 14.80 18.17 -9.68
N ALA A 213 15.23 17.16 -10.45
CA ALA A 213 16.61 17.09 -10.95
C ALA A 213 16.85 18.13 -12.05
N GLU A 214 18.03 18.75 -12.04
CA GLU A 214 18.49 19.59 -13.16
C GLU A 214 18.86 18.69 -14.35
N VAL A 215 18.18 18.87 -15.47
CA VAL A 215 18.45 18.15 -16.72
C VAL A 215 19.22 19.07 -17.66
N ILE A 216 20.38 18.62 -18.10
CA ILE A 216 21.26 19.31 -19.04
C ILE A 216 20.94 18.78 -20.45
N PHE A 217 20.64 19.70 -21.36
CA PHE A 217 20.35 19.38 -22.75
C PHE A 217 21.55 19.74 -23.62
N THR A 218 21.99 18.78 -24.43
CA THR A 218 23.17 18.89 -25.27
C THR A 218 22.83 18.48 -26.70
N LEU A 219 23.27 19.27 -27.67
CA LEU A 219 23.39 18.81 -29.05
C LEU A 219 24.65 17.92 -29.12
N HIS A 220 24.48 16.61 -29.26
CA HIS A 220 25.54 15.64 -29.00
C HIS A 220 26.51 15.47 -30.17
N SER A 221 26.04 15.61 -31.42
CA SER A 221 26.90 15.49 -32.61
C SER A 221 28.02 16.54 -32.63
N MET A 222 27.78 17.70 -32.01
CA MET A 222 28.78 18.69 -31.65
C MET A 222 28.56 19.07 -30.19
N PRO A 223 29.19 18.41 -29.20
CA PRO A 223 28.87 18.55 -27.79
C PRO A 223 28.76 20.01 -27.36
N LYS A 224 27.52 20.51 -27.38
CA LYS A 224 27.18 21.90 -27.13
C LYS A 224 25.97 21.90 -26.24
N GLU A 225 26.16 22.41 -25.03
CA GLU A 225 25.07 22.65 -24.10
C GLU A 225 24.12 23.68 -24.71
N ILE A 226 22.87 23.28 -24.94
CA ILE A 226 21.83 24.17 -25.47
C ILE A 226 20.97 24.77 -24.35
N GLY A 227 21.04 24.20 -23.15
CA GLY A 227 20.42 24.75 -21.96
C GLY A 227 20.21 23.70 -20.87
N LYS A 228 19.58 24.16 -19.79
CA LYS A 228 19.24 23.35 -18.64
C LYS A 228 17.83 23.66 -18.18
N ALA A 229 17.12 22.66 -17.69
CA ALA A 229 15.82 22.85 -17.08
C ALA A 229 15.61 21.83 -15.95
N PRO A 230 14.98 22.23 -14.83
CA PRO A 230 14.60 21.29 -13.79
C PRO A 230 13.41 20.43 -14.26
N ALA A 231 13.43 19.14 -13.92
CA ALA A 231 12.24 18.32 -13.97
C ALA A 231 11.26 18.73 -12.86
N ASP A 232 9.95 18.65 -13.12
CA ASP A 232 8.92 18.88 -12.12
C ASP A 232 8.78 17.71 -11.14
N THR A 233 7.76 17.76 -10.27
CA THR A 233 7.50 16.72 -9.28
C THR A 233 7.11 15.36 -9.88
N ASP A 234 6.63 15.35 -11.13
CA ASP A 234 6.26 14.16 -11.88
C ASP A 234 7.39 13.64 -12.77
N GLY A 235 8.54 14.33 -12.77
CA GLY A 235 9.69 13.98 -13.61
C GLY A 235 9.57 14.45 -15.05
N LYS A 236 8.69 15.41 -15.34
CA LYS A 236 8.60 16.03 -16.67
C LYS A 236 9.49 17.25 -16.75
N VAL A 237 10.14 17.45 -17.89
CA VAL A 237 11.02 18.59 -18.13
C VAL A 237 10.71 19.20 -19.49
N THR A 238 10.81 20.52 -19.62
CA THR A 238 10.65 21.20 -20.91
C THR A 238 11.75 22.24 -21.09
N LEU A 239 12.38 22.23 -22.28
CA LEU A 239 13.36 23.24 -22.70
C LEU A 239 13.02 23.74 -24.09
N THR A 240 13.01 25.05 -24.29
CA THR A 240 12.91 25.67 -25.62
C THR A 240 14.25 26.30 -25.99
N PHE A 241 14.74 26.01 -27.19
CA PHE A 241 15.98 26.56 -27.71
C PHE A 241 15.84 26.97 -29.18
N GLN A 242 16.73 27.86 -29.65
CA GLN A 242 16.88 28.16 -31.08
C GLN A 242 17.98 27.27 -31.66
N VAL A 243 17.75 26.63 -32.82
CA VAL A 243 18.79 25.85 -33.50
C VAL A 243 20.01 26.76 -33.77
N PRO A 244 21.18 26.49 -33.16
CA PRO A 244 22.33 27.37 -33.28
C PRO A 244 22.83 27.47 -34.73
N PHE A 245 23.17 28.67 -35.20
CA PHE A 245 23.63 28.92 -36.58
C PHE A 245 24.95 28.24 -36.96
N ASP A 246 25.73 27.81 -35.97
CA ASP A 246 26.98 27.06 -36.11
C ASP A 246 26.78 25.53 -36.11
N THR A 247 25.53 25.05 -36.03
CA THR A 247 25.22 23.63 -36.13
C THR A 247 25.44 23.14 -37.57
N GLU A 248 26.10 22.00 -37.75
CA GLU A 248 26.25 21.42 -39.08
C GLU A 248 24.90 21.01 -39.68
N GLU A 249 24.78 20.98 -41.01
CA GLU A 249 23.58 20.44 -41.67
C GLU A 249 23.59 18.90 -41.60
N GLY A 250 22.44 18.27 -41.38
CA GLY A 250 22.34 16.81 -41.33
C GLY A 250 21.57 16.28 -40.13
N ASP A 251 21.77 15.01 -39.82
CA ASP A 251 21.12 14.33 -38.71
C ASP A 251 21.92 14.54 -37.41
N HIS A 252 21.24 15.04 -36.38
CA HIS A 252 21.82 15.28 -35.07
C HIS A 252 21.10 14.50 -33.98
N GLN A 253 21.81 14.26 -32.88
CA GLN A 253 21.22 13.73 -31.64
C GLN A 253 21.15 14.83 -30.59
N LEU A 254 19.97 15.03 -30.04
CA LEU A 254 19.76 15.80 -28.81
C LEU A 254 19.81 14.82 -27.64
N ARG A 255 20.55 15.16 -26.60
CA ARG A 255 20.66 14.37 -25.37
C ARG A 255 20.20 15.20 -24.19
N ALA A 256 19.39 14.60 -23.34
CA ALA A 256 19.02 15.13 -22.02
C ALA A 256 19.67 14.23 -20.97
N ASP A 257 20.37 14.82 -20.01
CA ASP A 257 21.17 14.10 -19.02
C ASP A 257 21.11 14.79 -17.66
N ASN A 258 20.93 14.04 -16.58
CA ASN A 258 20.91 14.57 -15.21
C ASN A 258 21.98 13.94 -14.30
N GLY A 259 22.98 13.30 -14.88
CA GLY A 259 24.07 12.61 -14.17
C GLY A 259 23.73 11.20 -13.68
N ILE A 260 22.46 10.79 -13.69
CA ILE A 260 22.01 9.44 -13.31
C ILE A 260 21.50 8.71 -14.56
N HIS A 261 20.60 9.35 -15.29
CA HIS A 261 20.00 8.82 -16.50
C HIS A 261 20.13 9.81 -17.66
N SER A 262 19.99 9.28 -18.87
CA SER A 262 19.94 10.10 -20.07
C SER A 262 18.93 9.58 -21.08
N ALA A 263 18.39 10.49 -21.88
CA ALA A 263 17.51 10.19 -23.00
C ALA A 263 18.00 10.92 -24.25
N GLN A 264 17.70 10.38 -25.42
CA GLN A 264 18.13 10.95 -26.69
C GLN A 264 17.01 10.95 -27.73
N THR A 265 17.04 11.91 -28.63
CA THR A 265 16.13 12.00 -29.78
C THR A 265 16.81 12.67 -30.96
N GLY A 266 16.35 12.35 -32.18
CA GLY A 266 16.91 12.87 -33.41
C GLY A 266 16.35 14.24 -33.81
N LEU A 267 17.20 15.09 -34.38
CA LEU A 267 16.80 16.33 -35.05
C LEU A 267 17.56 16.46 -36.38
N LYS A 268 16.84 16.61 -37.48
CA LYS A 268 17.44 16.88 -38.79
C LYS A 268 17.55 18.39 -39.02
N VAL A 269 18.76 18.90 -39.15
CA VAL A 269 19.04 20.31 -39.44
C VAL A 269 19.17 20.51 -40.94
N LEU A 270 18.36 21.41 -41.50
CA LEU A 270 18.38 21.78 -42.91
C LEU A 270 19.04 23.14 -43.12
N LYS A 271 19.62 23.32 -44.31
CA LYS A 271 20.12 24.61 -44.79
C LYS A 271 19.03 25.68 -44.68
N THR A 272 19.37 26.79 -44.04
CA THR A 272 18.56 28.00 -44.13
C THR A 272 18.78 28.57 -45.51
N ALA A 273 17.70 28.87 -46.26
CA ALA A 273 17.86 29.66 -47.47
C ALA A 273 18.48 31.00 -47.05
N LYS A 274 19.74 31.24 -47.43
CA LYS A 274 20.29 32.59 -47.36
C LYS A 274 19.35 33.46 -48.18
N ALA A 275 18.79 34.50 -47.57
CA ALA A 275 18.39 35.65 -48.37
C ALA A 275 19.68 36.19 -48.96
N ASP A 276 19.91 35.95 -50.24
CA ASP A 276 21.06 36.51 -50.93
C ASP A 276 21.02 38.02 -50.75
N SER A 277 22.09 38.54 -50.16
CA SER A 277 22.38 39.97 -50.12
C SER A 277 22.99 40.37 -51.46
N GLU A 278 22.31 40.11 -52.58
CA GLU A 278 22.76 40.56 -53.89
C GLU A 278 21.68 41.37 -54.60
N LYS A 279 21.90 42.69 -54.51
CA LYS A 279 21.79 43.70 -55.56
C LYS A 279 20.44 43.78 -56.32
N ILE A 280 19.76 44.90 -56.06
CA ILE A 280 18.75 45.49 -56.94
C ILE A 280 19.32 45.58 -58.37
N ASP A 281 18.69 44.92 -59.33
CA ASP A 281 18.65 45.36 -60.72
C ASP A 281 17.23 45.07 -61.27
N ASN A 282 16.56 46.13 -61.73
CA ASN A 282 15.20 46.12 -62.28
C ASN A 282 15.16 45.46 -63.67
N ASN A 283 14.16 44.59 -63.94
CA ASN A 283 13.12 44.77 -64.99
C ASN A 283 12.54 43.44 -65.59
N THR A 284 11.22 43.46 -65.80
CA THR A 284 10.34 42.72 -66.74
C THR A 284 9.90 41.25 -66.55
N ASN A 285 8.59 41.13 -66.22
CA ASN A 285 7.54 40.21 -66.71
C ASN A 285 7.79 38.69 -66.89
N GLY A 286 7.06 37.88 -66.11
CA GLY A 286 6.72 36.49 -66.42
C GLY A 286 5.95 35.78 -65.30
N THR A 287 4.78 35.23 -65.61
CA THR A 287 3.77 34.55 -64.76
C THR A 287 4.22 33.18 -64.18
N PRO A 288 3.47 32.60 -63.21
CA PRO A 288 3.99 31.65 -62.23
C PRO A 288 3.87 30.17 -62.66
N VAL A 289 4.75 29.32 -62.14
CA VAL A 289 4.58 27.85 -62.20
C VAL A 289 4.96 27.24 -60.85
N GLY A 290 3.99 26.62 -60.19
CA GLY A 290 4.23 25.80 -59.01
C GLY A 290 4.71 24.40 -59.37
N THR A 291 5.27 23.68 -58.40
CA THR A 291 5.18 22.22 -58.29
C THR A 291 5.36 21.82 -56.82
N GLY A 292 4.42 21.02 -56.31
CA GLY A 292 4.50 20.40 -54.98
C GLY A 292 5.24 19.07 -55.03
N ILE A 293 5.73 18.62 -53.87
CA ILE A 293 6.20 17.24 -53.60
C ILE A 293 5.89 16.98 -52.12
N GLN A 294 4.79 16.28 -51.79
CA GLN A 294 4.65 14.82 -51.58
C GLN A 294 5.43 14.30 -50.35
N SER A 295 4.69 14.25 -49.23
CA SER A 295 5.00 13.56 -47.98
C SER A 295 5.24 12.06 -48.22
N HIS A 296 6.33 11.53 -47.66
CA HIS A 296 6.48 10.10 -47.41
C HIS A 296 6.83 9.92 -45.93
N GLY A 297 5.94 9.25 -45.20
CA GLY A 297 6.11 8.91 -43.79
C GLY A 297 7.29 7.96 -43.58
N TYR A 298 8.09 8.25 -42.56
CA TYR A 298 9.16 7.39 -42.10
C TYR A 298 8.79 6.85 -40.71
N ILE A 299 8.74 5.53 -40.59
CA ILE A 299 8.53 4.81 -39.32
C ILE A 299 9.94 4.57 -38.74
N PRO A 300 10.30 5.11 -37.56
CA PRO A 300 11.62 4.82 -37.01
C PRO A 300 11.62 3.46 -36.32
N LEU A 301 12.55 2.61 -36.76
CA LEU A 301 12.93 1.36 -36.14
C LEU A 301 13.67 1.69 -34.83
N VAL A 302 13.14 1.26 -33.69
CA VAL A 302 13.76 1.46 -32.37
C VAL A 302 14.93 0.47 -32.23
N LEU A 303 16.16 0.99 -32.20
CA LEU A 303 17.36 0.22 -31.86
C LEU A 303 17.68 0.46 -30.38
N VAL A 304 17.34 -0.51 -29.53
CA VAL A 304 17.72 -0.52 -28.10
C VAL A 304 19.15 -1.07 -28.00
N LEU A 305 20.09 -0.24 -27.57
CA LEU A 305 21.43 -0.67 -27.16
C LEU A 305 21.45 -0.92 -25.65
N VAL A 306 21.30 -2.18 -25.25
CA VAL A 306 21.58 -2.63 -23.88
C VAL A 306 23.05 -2.99 -23.77
N LEU A 307 23.80 -2.21 -22.99
CA LEU A 307 25.15 -2.57 -22.55
C LEU A 307 25.05 -3.28 -21.20
N CYS A 308 24.88 -4.61 -21.22
CA CYS A 308 25.04 -5.45 -20.04
C CYS A 308 26.48 -5.97 -19.96
N GLY A 309 27.25 -5.47 -18.98
CA GLY A 309 28.40 -6.17 -18.45
C GLY A 309 27.95 -7.12 -17.33
N ILE A 310 27.81 -8.41 -17.63
CA ILE A 310 27.74 -9.46 -16.60
C ILE A 310 28.71 -10.57 -16.99
N THR A 311 29.78 -10.68 -16.21
CA THR A 311 30.68 -11.83 -16.20
C THR A 311 29.95 -13.04 -15.63
N PHE A 312 29.75 -14.09 -16.44
CA PHE A 312 29.25 -15.39 -15.98
C PHE A 312 30.42 -16.37 -15.81
N GLY A 313 30.62 -16.85 -14.58
CA GLY A 313 31.48 -17.99 -14.29
C GLY A 313 30.80 -19.30 -14.75
N VAL A 314 31.42 -20.02 -15.66
CA VAL A 314 30.95 -21.30 -16.19
C VAL A 314 31.39 -22.43 -15.27
N LEU A 315 30.43 -23.12 -14.61
CA LEU A 315 30.64 -24.40 -13.94
C LEU A 315 30.14 -25.53 -14.86
N LEU A 316 31.06 -26.21 -15.55
CA LEU A 316 30.75 -27.37 -16.40
C LEU A 316 30.59 -28.65 -15.56
N ARG A 317 29.37 -29.16 -15.44
CA ARG A 317 29.13 -30.59 -15.09
C ARG A 317 28.96 -31.39 -16.39
N ARG A 318 29.95 -32.26 -16.67
CA ARG A 318 29.86 -33.30 -17.73
C ARG A 318 29.01 -34.47 -17.21
N ASN A 319 27.86 -34.72 -17.82
CA ASN A 319 27.25 -36.04 -17.81
C ASN A 319 27.46 -36.69 -19.19
N LYS A 320 28.22 -37.79 -19.20
CA LYS A 320 28.30 -38.70 -20.35
C LYS A 320 27.06 -39.59 -20.33
N LEU A 321 26.41 -39.73 -21.50
CA LEU A 321 25.43 -40.77 -21.78
C LEU A 321 26.09 -41.84 -22.67
N LYS A 322 26.23 -43.04 -22.12
CA LYS A 322 25.85 -44.32 -22.70
C LYS A 322 25.64 -45.30 -21.55
#